data_AF-A0A7J8ZDI4-F1
#
_entry.id   AF-A0A7J8ZDI4-F1
#
_cell.length_a   1.000
_cell.length_b   1.000
_cell.length_c   1.000
_cell.angle_alpha   90.00
_cell.angle_beta   90.00
_cell.angle_gamma   90.00
#
_symmetry.space_group_name_H-M   'P 1'
#
loop_
_entity.id
_entity.type
_entity.pdbx_description
1 polymer ?
#
loop_
_entity_poly.entity_id
_entity_poly.type
_entity_poly.pdbx_seq_one_letter_code
_entity_poly.pdbx_strand_id
1 'polypeptide(L)' 'MELADRAVGFLLSITSLSIFTYYTFWVIILPFVDSDNFIHNYFLPQEYAILIPVCAGVVLLCLLCIFIGFVLLKSKKKKA' A
#
# COMPACT_ATOMS: atom_id res chain seq x y z
N MET A 1 4.58 -28.53 10.39
CA MET A 1 4.45 -27.07 10.61
C MET A 1 5.52 -26.33 9.82
N GLU A 2 6.81 -26.61 10.02
CA GLU A 2 7.92 -25.94 9.30
C GLU A 2 7.79 -25.85 7.77
N LEU A 3 7.36 -26.92 7.08
CA LEU A 3 7.26 -26.92 5.62
C LEU A 3 6.11 -26.03 5.12
N ALA A 4 5.00 -25.98 5.85
CA ALA A 4 3.85 -25.15 5.53
C ALA A 4 4.19 -23.67 5.77
N ASP A 5 4.84 -23.36 6.88
CA ASP A 5 5.28 -21.99 7.20
C ASP A 5 6.28 -21.48 6.15
N ARG A 6 7.22 -22.34 5.73
CA ARG A 6 8.17 -22.03 4.65
C ARG A 6 7.49 -21.82 3.30
N ALA A 7 6.49 -22.63 2.97
CA ALA A 7 5.73 -22.47 1.72
C ALA A 7 4.94 -21.16 1.72
N VAL A 8 4.28 -20.81 2.83
CA VAL A 8 3.55 -19.55 2.98
C VAL A 8 4.50 -18.35 2.87
N GLY A 9 5.66 -18.40 3.53
CA GLY A 9 6.68 -17.35 3.42
C GLY A 9 7.19 -17.16 1.99
N PHE A 10 7.40 -18.25 1.25
CA PHE A 10 7.81 -18.21 -0.15
C PHE A 10 6.73 -17.60 -1.06
N LEU A 11 5.47 -17.99 -0.86
CA LEU A 11 4.33 -17.43 -1.58
C LEU A 11 4.17 -15.92 -1.32
N LEU A 12 4.24 -15.50 -0.05
CA LEU A 12 4.23 -14.09 0.34
C LEU A 12 5.37 -13.31 -0.32
N SER A 13 6.57 -13.90 -0.37
CA SER A 13 7.75 -13.25 -0.95
C SER A 13 7.62 -13.07 -2.46
N ILE A 14 7.20 -14.11 -3.20
CA ILE A 14 6.98 -14.00 -4.65
C ILE A 14 5.88 -13.00 -4.96
N THR A 15 4.78 -13.05 -4.19
CA THR A 15 3.65 -12.13 -4.37
C THR A 15 4.10 -10.70 -4.13
N SER A 16 4.83 -10.45 -3.05
CA SER A 16 5.39 -9.14 -2.73
C SER A 16 6.32 -8.63 -3.83
N LEU A 17 7.24 -9.47 -4.30
CA LEU A 17 8.18 -9.11 -5.36
C LEU A 17 7.47 -8.78 -6.68
N SER A 18 6.42 -9.53 -7.01
CA SER A 18 5.61 -9.32 -8.21
C SER A 18 4.88 -7.98 -8.16
N ILE A 19 4.21 -7.69 -7.05
CA ILE A 19 3.50 -6.42 -6.82
C ILE A 19 4.50 -5.25 -6.82
N PHE A 20 5.63 -5.39 -6.13
CA PHE A 20 6.68 -4.38 -6.07
C PHE A 20 7.23 -4.06 -7.46
N THR A 21 7.51 -5.09 -8.27
CA THR A 21 8.00 -4.92 -9.63
C THR A 21 6.96 -4.19 -10.47
N TYR A 22 5.71 -4.66 -10.50
CA TYR A 22 4.63 -4.01 -11.24
C TYR A 22 4.51 -2.52 -10.87
N TYR A 23 4.51 -2.22 -9.57
CA TYR A 23 4.40 -0.85 -9.08
C TYR A 23 5.62 0.01 -9.44
N THR A 24 6.82 -0.56 -9.38
CA THR A 24 8.06 0.14 -9.76
C THR A 24 8.04 0.52 -11.24
N PHE A 25 7.66 -0.41 -12.12
CA PHE A 25 7.50 -0.10 -13.55
C PHE A 25 6.43 0.95 -13.78
N TRP A 26 5.32 0.86 -13.05
CA TRP A 26 4.22 1.81 -13.17
C TRP A 26 4.62 3.23 -12.76
N VAL A 27 5.30 3.41 -11.63
CA VAL A 27 5.67 4.73 -11.10
C VAL A 27 6.91 5.31 -11.77
N ILE A 28 7.92 4.48 -12.00
CA ILE A 28 9.25 4.95 -12.45
C ILE A 28 9.37 4.91 -13.96
N ILE A 29 8.89 3.86 -14.63
CA ILE A 29 9.18 3.65 -16.06
C ILE A 29 8.09 4.25 -16.95
N LEU A 30 6.81 4.02 -16.65
CA LEU A 30 5.68 4.52 -17.43
C LEU A 30 5.70 6.04 -17.74
N PRO A 31 6.11 6.96 -16.84
CA PRO A 31 6.16 8.39 -17.18
C PRO A 31 7.16 8.76 -18.29
N PHE A 32 8.10 7.89 -18.62
CA PHE A 32 9.08 8.11 -19.69
C PHE A 32 8.69 7.45 -21.01
N VAL A 33 7.53 6.79 -21.07
CA VAL A 33 7.00 6.12 -22.27
C VAL A 33 5.99 7.05 -22.94
N ASP A 34 6.03 7.14 -24.27
CA ASP A 34 5.07 8.01 -24.99
C ASP A 34 3.64 7.49 -24.82
N SER A 35 2.69 8.42 -24.73
CA SER A 35 1.27 8.14 -24.47
C SER A 35 0.60 7.22 -25.47
N ASP A 36 1.11 7.15 -26.71
CA ASP A 36 0.56 6.32 -27.79
C ASP A 36 1.06 4.87 -27.75
N ASN A 37 1.97 4.54 -26.82
CA ASN A 37 2.46 3.18 -26.67
C ASN A 37 1.39 2.27 -26.05
N PHE A 38 1.26 1.07 -26.61
CA PHE A 38 0.32 0.03 -26.14
C PHE A 38 0.51 -0.35 -24.67
N ILE A 39 1.70 -0.08 -24.10
CA ILE A 39 2.08 -0.35 -22.71
C ILE A 39 1.11 0.32 -21.72
N HIS A 40 0.58 1.51 -22.04
CA HIS A 40 -0.38 2.21 -21.19
C HIS A 40 -1.67 1.42 -20.93
N ASN A 41 -2.03 0.44 -21.77
CA ASN A 41 -3.21 -0.42 -21.53
C ASN A 41 -3.01 -1.45 -20.42
N TYR A 42 -1.76 -1.74 -20.03
CA TYR A 42 -1.45 -2.68 -18.94
C TYR A 42 -1.37 -2.01 -17.58
N PHE A 43 -1.38 -0.68 -17.53
CA PHE A 43 -1.26 0.11 -16.32
C PHE A 43 -2.51 0.97 -16.12
N LEU A 44 -2.82 1.29 -14.87
CA LEU A 44 -3.83 2.32 -14.60
C LEU A 44 -3.27 3.70 -14.99
N PRO A 45 -4.16 4.70 -15.15
CA PRO A 45 -3.72 6.08 -15.38
C PRO A 45 -2.72 6.54 -14.31
N GLN A 46 -1.73 7.33 -14.74
CA GLN A 46 -0.57 7.70 -13.92
C GLN A 46 -0.94 8.42 -12.61
N GLU A 47 -2.04 9.16 -12.60
CA GLU A 47 -2.59 9.82 -11.41
C GLU A 47 -2.86 8.85 -10.25
N TYR A 48 -3.31 7.62 -10.55
CA TYR A 48 -3.57 6.60 -9.53
C TYR A 48 -2.29 6.09 -8.87
N ALA A 49 -1.16 6.14 -9.58
CA ALA A 49 0.14 5.73 -9.05
C ALA A 49 0.62 6.63 -7.88
N ILE A 50 0.06 7.85 -7.76
CA ILE A 50 0.33 8.74 -6.62
C ILE A 50 -0.85 8.72 -5.65
N LEU A 51 -2.08 8.68 -6.17
CA LEU A 51 -3.30 8.73 -5.35
C LEU A 51 -3.39 7.54 -4.38
N ILE A 52 -3.03 6.33 -4.81
CA ILE A 52 -3.14 5.12 -3.99
C ILE A 52 -2.31 5.22 -2.68
N PRO A 53 -1.00 5.52 -2.72
CA PRO A 53 -0.21 5.73 -1.49
C PRO A 53 -0.72 6.87 -0.63
N VAL A 54 -1.15 7.97 -1.25
CA VAL A 54 -1.65 9.14 -0.51
C VAL A 54 -2.93 8.77 0.25
N CYS A 55 -3.90 8.14 -0.41
CA CYS A 55 -5.12 7.67 0.23
C CYS A 55 -4.81 6.67 1.35
N ALA A 56 -3.91 5.72 1.14
CA ALA A 56 -3.50 4.76 2.18
C ALA A 56 -2.88 5.47 3.39
N GLY A 57 -2.01 6.47 3.17
CA GLY A 57 -1.42 7.28 4.21
C GLY A 57 -2.44 8.11 5.00
N VAL A 58 -3.40 8.73 4.30
CA VAL A 58 -4.50 9.48 4.94
C VAL A 58 -5.37 8.56 5.79
N VAL A 59 -5.75 7.38 5.28
CA VAL A 59 -6.53 6.39 6.04
C VAL A 59 -5.77 5.96 7.30
N LEU A 60 -4.48 5.64 7.17
CA LEU A 60 -3.64 5.27 8.30
C LEU A 60 -3.58 6.40 9.34
N LEU A 61 -3.40 7.65 8.90
CA LEU A 61 -3.37 8.80 9.80
C LEU A 61 -4.70 8.99 10.53
N CYS A 62 -5.83 8.88 9.83
CA CYS A 62 -7.15 8.94 10.44
C CYS A 62 -7.33 7.85 11.51
N LEU A 63 -6.91 6.61 11.21
CA LEU A 63 -6.97 5.51 12.17
C LEU A 63 -6.11 5.78 13.41
N LEU A 64 -4.91 6.33 13.24
CA LEU A 64 -4.04 6.72 14.36
C LEU A 64 -4.67 7.83 15.21
N CYS A 65 -5.23 8.87 14.59
CA CYS A 65 -5.91 9.95 15.32
C CYS A 65 -7.09 9.42 16.13
N ILE A 66 -7.92 8.56 15.53
CA ILE A 66 -9.06 7.93 16.21
C ILE A 66 -8.57 7.08 17.39
N PHE A 67 -7.56 6.25 17.17
CA PHE A 67 -7.00 5.38 18.21
C PHE A 67 -6.45 6.17 19.39
N ILE A 68 -5.64 7.20 19.12
CA ILE A 68 -5.07 8.08 20.15
C ILE A 68 -6.19 8.80 20.90
N GLY A 69 -7.15 9.39 20.18
CA GLY A 69 -8.30 10.06 20.78
C GLY A 69 -9.11 9.13 21.69
N PHE A 70 -9.34 7.90 21.26
CA PHE A 70 -10.03 6.87 22.04
C PHE A 70 -9.28 6.53 23.33
N VAL A 71 -7.96 6.32 23.26
CA VAL A 71 -7.11 6.03 24.44
C VAL A 71 -7.11 7.19 25.44
N LEU A 72 -7.05 8.44 24.95
CA LEU A 72 -7.09 9.64 25.80
C LEU A 72 -8.43 9.77 26.53
N LEU A 73 -9.55 9.55 25.83
CA LEU A 73 -10.89 9.59 26.42
C LEU A 73 -11.06 8.50 27.50
N LYS A 74 -10.59 7.28 27.23
CA LYS A 74 -10.64 6.18 28.21
C LYS A 74 -9.77 6.45 29.43
N SER A 75 -8.62 7.08 29.25
CA SER A 75 -7.70 7.41 30.35
C SER A 75 -8.25 8.50 31.28
N LYS A 76 -9.00 9.47 30.75
CA LYS A 76 -9.67 10.51 31.57
C LYS A 76 -10.77 9.92 32.46
N LYS A 77 -11.57 8.97 31.95
CA LYS A 77 -12.63 8.29 32.73
C LYS A 77 -12.11 7.46 33.92
N LYS A 78 -10.84 7.08 33.94
CA LYS A 78 -10.24 6.28 35.02
C LYS A 78 -9.66 7.14 36.16
N LYS A 79 -9.56 8.46 35.97
CA LYS A 79 -9.05 9.43 36.95
C LYS A 79 -10.15 10.24 37.67
N ALA A 80 -11.39 10.09 37.24
CA ALA A 80 -12.57 10.71 37.86
C ALA A 80 -13.27 9.70 38.77
#